data_AF-A0A4Q1QWM6-F1
#
_entry.id   AF-A0A4Q1QWM6-F1
#
_cell.length_a   1.000
_cell.length_b   1.000
_cell.length_c   1.000
_cell.angle_alpha   90.00
_cell.angle_beta   90.00
_cell.angle_gamma   90.00
#
_symmetry.space_group_name_H-M   'P 1'
#
loop_
_entity.id
_entity.type
_entity.pdbx_description
1 polymer ?
#
loop_
_entity_poly.entity_id
_entity_poly.type
_entity_poly.pdbx_seq_one_letter_code
_entity_poly.pdbx_strand_id
1 'polypeptide(L)'
;MDLQILRVCDRNGWDAALLSWNICAPCRRGHIAKISIADHWQRQGLGRRMVRRAMHGGEDYHWSTTSQSPQAQQFFPALARETGAAFTTRDPVCEHIHAAGYSLPTPHFELR
;
A
#
# COMPACT_ATOMS: atom_id res chain seq x y z
N MET A 1 -4.31 12.96 8.88
CA MET A 1 -3.71 11.68 9.33
C MET A 1 -2.41 11.50 8.57
N ASP A 2 -1.32 11.13 9.24
CA ASP A 2 0.00 11.12 8.60
C ASP A 2 0.18 9.95 7.64
N LEU A 3 0.86 10.21 6.52
CA LEU A 3 1.27 9.19 5.57
C LEU A 3 2.35 8.30 6.19
N GLN A 4 2.05 7.02 6.31
CA GLN A 4 3.01 6.00 6.71
C GLN A 4 3.75 5.51 5.48
N ILE A 5 5.06 5.31 5.61
CA ILE A 5 5.93 4.85 4.54
C ILE A 5 6.74 3.66 5.04
N LEU A 6 6.75 2.58 4.26
CA LEU A 6 7.61 1.43 4.46
C LEU A 6 8.49 1.26 3.23
N ARG A 7 9.80 1.33 3.44
CA ARG A 7 10.82 1.04 2.42
C ARG A 7 11.47 -0.29 2.73
N VAL A 8 11.66 -1.09 1.69
CA VAL A 8 12.52 -2.28 1.73
C VAL A 8 13.70 -1.96 0.83
N CYS A 9 14.90 -1.97 1.38
CA CYS A 9 16.12 -1.73 0.63
C CYS A 9 16.88 -3.04 0.40
N ASP A 10 17.64 -3.09 -0.70
CA ASP A 10 18.63 -4.14 -0.94
C ASP A 10 19.87 -3.94 -0.06
N ARG A 11 20.87 -4.83 -0.23
CA ARG A 11 22.12 -4.78 0.55
C ARG A 11 22.96 -3.53 0.28
N ASN A 12 22.72 -2.85 -0.84
CA ASN A 12 23.42 -1.64 -1.27
C ASN A 12 22.67 -0.36 -0.85
N GLY A 13 21.55 -0.49 -0.13
CA GLY A 13 20.72 0.64 0.31
C GLY A 13 19.75 1.17 -0.76
N TRP A 14 19.66 0.55 -1.93
CA TRP A 14 18.71 0.93 -2.96
C TRP A 14 17.32 0.40 -2.64
N ASP A 15 16.28 1.17 -2.93
CA ASP A 15 14.91 0.69 -2.72
C ASP A 15 14.66 -0.55 -3.60
N ALA A 16 14.25 -1.65 -2.98
CA ALA A 16 13.66 -2.80 -3.65
C ALA A 16 12.14 -2.64 -3.77
N ALA A 17 11.51 -2.05 -2.74
CA ALA A 17 10.09 -1.78 -2.71
C ALA A 17 9.74 -0.60 -1.79
N LEU A 18 8.60 0.04 -2.09
CA LEU A 18 8.02 1.14 -1.31
C LEU A 18 6.51 0.94 -1.17
N LEU A 19 5.99 1.13 0.03
CA LEU A 19 4.55 1.17 0.33
C LEU A 19 4.24 2.45 1.09
N SER A 20 3.19 3.15 0.65
CA SER A 20 2.64 4.32 1.34
C SER A 20 1.17 4.09 1.67
N TRP A 21 0.78 4.33 2.93
CA TRP A 21 -0.61 4.15 3.38
C TRP A 21 -0.98 5.10 4.50
N ASN A 22 -2.29 5.18 4.78
CA ASN A 22 -2.85 5.90 5.90
C ASN A 22 -3.83 5.00 6.65
N ILE A 23 -4.03 5.30 7.93
CA ILE A 23 -5.08 4.71 8.75
C ILE A 23 -5.89 5.83 9.40
N CYS A 24 -7.18 5.61 9.55
CA CYS A 24 -8.06 6.39 10.41
C CYS A 24 -8.69 5.44 11.41
N ALA A 25 -8.10 5.37 12.60
CA ALA A 25 -8.61 4.54 13.69
C ALA A 25 -10.06 4.89 14.09
N PRO A 26 -10.47 6.18 14.20
CA PRO A 26 -11.85 6.54 14.53
C PRO A 26 -12.89 5.97 13.55
N CYS A 27 -12.56 5.95 12.26
CA CYS A 27 -13.47 5.45 11.22
C CYS A 27 -13.21 3.98 10.85
N ARG A 28 -12.21 3.33 11.47
CA ARG A 28 -11.75 1.96 11.13
C ARG A 28 -11.53 1.75 9.63
N ARG A 29 -10.81 2.70 9.02
CA ARG A 29 -10.49 2.70 7.58
C ARG A 29 -9.00 2.78 7.34
N GLY A 30 -8.51 1.98 6.40
CA GLY A 30 -7.15 2.03 5.88
C GLY A 30 -7.15 2.42 4.40
N HIS A 31 -6.12 3.14 3.95
CA HIS A 31 -5.97 3.50 2.54
C HIS A 31 -4.54 3.24 2.07
N ILE A 32 -4.37 2.37 1.08
CA ILE A 32 -3.08 2.14 0.43
C ILE A 32 -2.97 3.08 -0.78
N ALA A 33 -2.10 4.08 -0.64
CA ALA A 33 -1.94 5.14 -1.63
C ALA A 33 -1.03 4.71 -2.80
N LYS A 34 0.08 4.02 -2.49
CA LYS A 34 1.05 3.56 -3.48
C LYS A 34 1.75 2.29 -3.02
N ILE A 35 1.95 1.37 -3.95
CA ILE A 35 2.89 0.25 -3.81
C ILE A 35 3.75 0.19 -5.07
N SER A 36 5.07 0.26 -4.90
CA SER A 36 6.05 0.12 -5.99
C SER A 36 7.05 -0.95 -5.63
N ILE A 37 7.38 -1.82 -6.58
CA ILE A 37 8.39 -2.89 -6.41
C ILE A 37 9.23 -2.90 -7.69
N ALA A 38 10.54 -2.80 -7.54
CA ALA A 38 11.46 -2.87 -8.68
C ALA A 38 11.31 -4.22 -9.39
N ASP A 39 11.40 -4.24 -10.72
CA ASP A 39 11.04 -5.40 -11.55
C ASP A 39 11.72 -6.71 -11.13
N HIS A 40 13.02 -6.67 -10.83
CA HIS A 40 13.79 -7.84 -10.40
C HIS A 40 13.42 -8.36 -9.00
N TRP A 41 12.69 -7.57 -8.22
CA TRP A 41 12.14 -7.92 -6.90
C TRP A 41 10.66 -8.33 -6.93
N GLN A 42 9.98 -8.19 -8.07
CA GLN A 42 8.58 -8.59 -8.21
C GLN A 42 8.41 -10.11 -8.06
N ARG A 43 7.19 -10.54 -7.71
CA ARG A 43 6.78 -11.95 -7.55
C ARG A 43 7.52 -12.75 -6.47
N GLN A 44 8.31 -12.10 -5.60
CA GLN A 44 8.97 -12.71 -4.44
C GLN A 44 8.16 -12.55 -3.13
N GLY A 45 6.88 -12.15 -3.23
CA GLY A 45 6.00 -11.95 -2.09
C GLY A 45 6.30 -10.70 -1.24
N LEU A 46 7.11 -9.76 -1.73
CA LEU A 46 7.40 -8.51 -1.02
C LEU A 46 6.13 -7.68 -0.80
N GLY A 47 5.35 -7.42 -1.86
CA GLY A 47 4.14 -6.61 -1.73
C GLY A 47 3.14 -7.18 -0.73
N ARG A 48 2.95 -8.50 -0.75
CA ARG A 48 2.13 -9.23 0.24
C ARG A 48 2.60 -8.98 1.67
N ARG A 49 3.91 -9.13 1.94
CA ARG A 49 4.49 -8.92 3.27
C ARG A 49 4.35 -7.47 3.74
N MET A 50 4.57 -6.51 2.85
CA MET A 50 4.45 -5.09 3.16
C MET A 50 3.01 -4.71 3.50
N VAL A 51 2.03 -5.15 2.71
CA VAL A 51 0.62 -4.82 2.99
C VAL A 51 0.17 -5.47 4.31
N ARG A 52 0.53 -6.72 4.59
CA ARG A 52 0.24 -7.33 5.90
C ARG A 52 0.87 -6.56 7.06
N ARG A 53 2.07 -6.03 6.89
CA ARG A 53 2.73 -5.19 7.90
C ARG A 53 2.02 -3.86 8.12
N ALA A 54 1.48 -3.26 7.06
CA ALA A 54 0.67 -2.04 7.12
C ALA A 54 -0.70 -2.27 7.78
N MET A 55 -1.28 -3.45 7.59
CA MET A 55 -2.54 -3.86 8.19
C MET A 55 -2.45 -4.21 9.67
N HIS A 56 -1.25 -4.32 10.23
CA HIS A 56 -1.09 -4.76 11.61
C HIS A 56 -1.77 -3.80 12.60
N GLY A 57 -2.69 -4.31 13.42
CA GLY A 57 -3.52 -3.51 14.34
C GLY A 57 -4.75 -2.87 13.70
N GLY A 58 -5.03 -3.17 12.43
CA GLY A 58 -6.21 -2.74 11.67
C GLY A 58 -6.64 -3.81 10.67
N GLU A 59 -6.47 -5.08 11.02
CA GLU A 59 -6.79 -6.23 10.17
C GLU A 59 -8.28 -6.30 9.82
N ASP A 60 -9.11 -5.77 10.71
CA ASP A 60 -10.58 -5.69 10.63
C ASP A 60 -11.09 -4.34 10.11
N TYR A 61 -10.19 -3.50 9.57
CA TYR A 61 -10.56 -2.22 8.98
C TYR A 61 -11.05 -2.42 7.55
N HIS A 62 -11.83 -1.45 7.07
CA HIS A 62 -12.17 -1.37 5.67
C HIS A 62 -11.02 -0.72 4.88
N TRP A 63 -10.39 -1.46 3.96
CA TRP A 63 -9.24 -0.98 3.21
C TRP A 63 -9.64 -0.52 1.81
N SER A 64 -9.10 0.61 1.37
CA SER A 64 -9.22 1.06 -0.02
C SER A 64 -7.86 1.25 -0.67
N THR A 65 -7.83 1.24 -1.99
CA THR A 65 -6.63 1.51 -2.79
C THR A 65 -6.93 2.59 -3.81
N THR A 66 -5.90 3.31 -4.25
CA THR A 66 -5.98 4.16 -5.44
C THR A 66 -6.18 3.31 -6.72
N SER A 67 -6.34 3.97 -7.86
CA SER A 67 -6.39 3.33 -9.18
C SER A 67 -5.27 2.30 -9.34
N GLN A 68 -5.66 1.05 -9.58
CA GLN A 68 -4.75 -0.08 -9.63
C GLN A 68 -4.10 -0.20 -11.01
N SER A 69 -2.79 -0.46 -11.05
CA SER A 69 -2.13 -1.01 -12.23
C SER A 69 -2.72 -2.37 -12.62
N PRO A 70 -2.52 -2.87 -13.85
CA PRO A 70 -2.99 -4.20 -14.25
C PRO A 70 -2.50 -5.32 -13.31
N GLN A 71 -1.26 -5.22 -12.81
CA GLN A 71 -0.73 -6.16 -11.83
C GLN A 71 -1.46 -6.06 -10.49
N ALA A 72 -1.78 -4.84 -10.04
CA ALA A 72 -2.50 -4.61 -8.81
C ALA A 72 -3.95 -5.15 -8.84
N GLN A 73 -4.59 -5.19 -10.02
CA GLN A 73 -5.94 -5.74 -10.21
C GLN A 73 -6.05 -7.24 -9.88
N GLN A 74 -4.95 -7.99 -10.00
CA GLN A 74 -4.91 -9.40 -9.57
C GLN A 74 -4.42 -9.54 -8.13
N PHE A 75 -3.50 -8.66 -7.71
CA PHE A 75 -2.86 -8.71 -6.40
C PHE A 75 -3.84 -8.49 -5.24
N PHE A 76 -4.63 -7.40 -5.25
CA PHE A 76 -5.50 -7.07 -4.13
C PHE A 76 -6.65 -8.06 -3.92
N PRO A 77 -7.32 -8.59 -4.96
CA PRO A 77 -8.29 -9.66 -4.78
C PRO A 77 -7.68 -10.95 -4.19
N ALA A 78 -6.47 -11.31 -4.60
CA ALA A 78 -5.77 -12.46 -4.00
C ALA A 78 -5.47 -12.20 -2.52
N LEU A 79 -5.01 -10.99 -2.17
CA LEU A 79 -4.72 -10.63 -0.79
C LEU A 79 -5.99 -10.56 0.07
N ALA A 80 -7.10 -10.05 -0.47
CA ALA A 80 -8.41 -10.01 0.20
C ALA A 80 -8.85 -11.41 0.64
N ARG A 81 -8.70 -12.41 -0.23
CA ARG A 81 -9.02 -13.81 0.07
C ARG A 81 -8.17 -14.39 1.19
N GLU A 82 -6.92 -13.96 1.30
CA GLU A 82 -6.00 -14.44 2.34
C GLU A 82 -6.22 -13.76 3.70
N THR A 83 -6.53 -12.46 3.71
CA THR A 83 -6.63 -11.67 4.94
C THR A 83 -8.05 -11.50 5.45
N GLY A 84 -9.06 -11.76 4.62
CA GLY A 84 -10.46 -11.45 4.91
C GLY A 84 -10.79 -9.95 4.83
N ALA A 85 -9.81 -9.10 4.51
CA ALA A 85 -10.03 -7.66 4.40
C ALA A 85 -10.73 -7.29 3.08
N ALA A 86 -11.63 -6.31 3.16
CA ALA A 86 -12.19 -5.68 1.97
C ALA A 86 -11.16 -4.70 1.40
N PHE A 87 -10.78 -4.88 0.14
CA PHE A 87 -9.98 -3.92 -0.63
C PHE A 87 -10.84 -3.33 -1.75
N THR A 88 -11.25 -2.08 -1.63
CA THR A 88 -12.06 -1.40 -2.64
C THR A 88 -11.27 -0.34 -3.41
N THR A 89 -11.44 -0.30 -4.74
CA THR A 89 -10.61 0.54 -5.64
C THR A 89 -11.24 1.91 -5.92
N ARG A 90 -12.45 2.18 -5.42
CA ARG A 90 -13.26 3.37 -5.77
C ARG A 90 -14.02 3.99 -4.61
N ASP A 91 -13.88 3.46 -3.40
CA ASP A 91 -14.56 4.08 -2.29
C ASP A 91 -13.92 5.43 -1.97
N PRO A 92 -14.76 6.45 -1.66
CA PRO A 92 -14.24 7.71 -1.20
C PRO A 92 -13.35 7.46 0.02
N VAL A 93 -12.12 7.93 -0.08
CA VAL A 93 -11.19 7.97 1.04
C VAL A 93 -11.88 8.73 2.17
N CYS A 94 -11.78 8.22 3.40
CA CYS A 94 -12.34 8.89 4.57
C CYS A 94 -11.89 10.36 4.59
N GLU A 95 -12.81 11.27 4.92
CA GLU A 95 -12.53 12.71 5.02
C GLU A 95 -11.34 13.04 5.94
N HIS A 96 -11.09 12.22 6.95
CA HIS A 96 -9.93 12.35 7.86
C HIS A 96 -8.60 11.90 7.25
N ILE A 97 -8.66 11.00 6.26
CA ILE A 97 -7.49 10.51 5.54
C ILE A 97 -7.08 11.50 4.44
N HIS A 98 -8.00 12.37 3.99
CA HIS A 98 -7.80 13.40 2.97
C HIS A 98 -6.74 13.03 1.92
N ALA A 99 -7.19 12.41 0.83
CA ALA A 99 -6.34 12.03 -0.30
C ALA A 99 -5.74 13.24 -1.08
N ALA A 100 -5.75 14.43 -0.51
CA ALA A 100 -5.32 15.66 -1.14
C ALA A 100 -3.91 16.06 -0.67
N GLY A 101 -2.92 15.89 -1.55
CA GLY A 101 -1.73 16.75 -1.56
C GLY A 101 -0.42 16.20 -1.00
N TYR A 102 -0.35 14.95 -0.51
CA TYR A 102 0.94 14.41 -0.11
C TYR A 102 1.76 14.00 -1.34
N SER A 103 2.96 14.57 -1.49
CA SER A 103 3.94 14.10 -2.47
C SER A 103 4.32 12.66 -2.11
N LEU A 104 3.82 11.70 -2.90
CA LEU A 104 4.19 10.30 -2.74
C LEU A 104 5.69 10.18 -2.98
N PRO A 105 6.44 9.56 -2.06
CA PRO A 105 7.86 9.36 -2.28
C PRO A 105 8.10 8.59 -3.57
N THR A 106 9.01 9.10 -4.38
CA THR A 106 9.53 8.37 -5.53
C THR A 106 10.61 7.42 -5.03
N PRO A 107 10.47 6.09 -5.21
CA PRO A 107 11.54 5.17 -4.91
C PRO A 107 12.71 5.38 -5.86
N HIS A 108 13.93 5.11 -5.39
CA HIS A 108 15.16 5.41 -6.13
C HIS A 108 15.21 4.76 -7.53
N PHE A 109 14.59 3.58 -7.71
CA PHE A 109 14.53 2.91 -9.01
C PHE A 109 13.62 3.58 -10.04
N GLU A 110 12.75 4.50 -9.62
CA GLU A 110 11.89 5.31 -10.51
C GLU A 110 12.57 6.64 -10.91
N LEU A 111 13.70 7.04 -10.29
CA LEU A 111 14.41 8.29 -10.56
C LEU A 111 15.39 8.22 -11.76
N ARG A 112 15.15 7.34 -12.72
CA ARG A 112 16.01 7.19 -13.91
C ARG A 112 15.90 8.35 -14.88
#